data_AF-A0A7X9F854-F1
#
_entry.id   AF-A0A7X9F854-F1
#
_cell.length_a   1.000
_cell.length_b   1.000
_cell.length_c   1.000
_cell.angle_alpha   90.00
_cell.angle_beta   90.00
_cell.angle_gamma   90.00
#
_symmetry.space_group_name_H-M   'P 1'
#
loop_
_entity.id
_entity.type
_entity.pdbx_description
1 polymer ?
#
loop_
_entity_poly.entity_id
_entity_poly.type
_entity_poly.pdbx_seq_one_letter_code
_entity_poly.pdbx_strand_id
1 'polypeptide(L)'
;MAENMIKLMVCSGKNCSKKQGDDITDALKLELEAVSLENKVQVVRTACFGLCTAGPVVKVWPEGTLYPGVSPDDVAEIVNEHILKGRKVERLLYTDPATGKKIPDEKSLAFLKKQLRIVLRNCGITDPENIEDAIAHGAYLALSKVLTEM
;
A
#
# COMPACT_ATOMS: atom_id res chain seq x y z
N MET A 1 22.55 -5.32 -0.57
CA MET A 1 21.98 -4.34 -1.52
C MET A 1 20.55 -4.79 -1.72
N ALA A 2 19.58 -4.14 -1.06
CA ALA A 2 18.18 -4.52 -1.24
C ALA A 2 17.78 -4.06 -2.64
N GLU A 3 17.66 -5.01 -3.57
CA GLU A 3 16.99 -4.76 -4.84
C GLU A 3 15.64 -4.13 -4.54
N ASN A 4 15.27 -3.13 -5.35
CA ASN A 4 14.14 -2.23 -5.11
C ASN A 4 12.82 -3.00 -5.29
N MET A 5 12.51 -3.88 -4.35
CA MET A 5 11.39 -4.82 -4.40
C MET A 5 10.08 -4.04 -4.31
N ILE A 6 9.23 -4.22 -5.32
CA ILE A 6 7.92 -3.57 -5.36
C ILE A 6 7.05 -4.22 -4.29
N LYS A 7 6.36 -3.41 -3.47
CA LYS A 7 5.37 -3.92 -2.51
C LYS A 7 3.96 -3.49 -2.94
N LEU A 8 3.07 -4.46 -3.08
CA LEU A 8 1.62 -4.27 -3.22
C LEU A 8 1.00 -4.30 -1.83
N MET A 9 0.80 -3.12 -1.27
CA MET A 9 0.33 -2.91 0.09
C MET A 9 -1.20 -2.88 0.12
N VAL A 10 -1.82 -3.92 0.68
CA VAL A 10 -3.27 -4.05 0.79
C VAL A 10 -3.74 -3.57 2.16
N CYS A 11 -4.74 -2.69 2.19
CA CYS A 11 -5.28 -2.13 3.44
C CYS A 11 -5.97 -3.21 4.28
N SER A 12 -5.52 -3.40 5.52
CA SER A 12 -6.08 -4.36 6.48
C SER A 12 -7.10 -3.78 7.47
N GLY A 13 -7.48 -2.51 7.30
CA GLY A 13 -8.47 -1.86 8.17
C GLY A 13 -9.83 -2.58 8.11
N LYS A 14 -10.58 -2.61 9.23
CA LYS A 14 -11.86 -3.34 9.35
C LYS A 14 -12.82 -3.15 8.17
N ASN A 15 -12.91 -1.93 7.63
CA ASN A 15 -13.77 -1.66 6.47
C ASN A 15 -13.24 -2.25 5.16
N CYS A 16 -11.93 -2.31 4.97
CA CYS A 16 -11.34 -2.91 3.77
C CYS A 16 -11.39 -4.44 3.85
N SER A 17 -11.13 -5.04 5.02
CA SER A 17 -11.28 -6.49 5.22
C SER A 17 -12.73 -6.95 4.97
N LYS A 18 -13.73 -6.21 5.47
CA LYS A 18 -15.15 -6.50 5.19
C LYS A 18 -15.54 -6.38 3.71
N LYS A 19 -14.76 -5.64 2.93
CA LYS A 19 -15.01 -5.41 1.50
C LYS A 19 -14.07 -6.26 0.63
N GLN A 20 -13.75 -7.49 1.02
CA GLN A 20 -12.92 -8.43 0.22
C GLN A 20 -11.41 -8.11 0.22
N GLY A 21 -10.90 -7.42 1.25
CA GLY A 21 -9.46 -7.14 1.35
C GLY A 21 -8.57 -8.39 1.44
N ASP A 22 -9.09 -9.49 1.99
CA ASP A 22 -8.39 -10.78 2.05
C ASP A 22 -8.41 -11.45 0.66
N ASP A 23 -9.56 -11.48 0.00
CA ASP A 23 -9.71 -12.03 -1.36
C ASP A 23 -8.79 -11.32 -2.38
N ILE A 24 -8.65 -9.98 -2.27
CA ILE A 24 -7.72 -9.20 -3.10
C ILE A 24 -6.27 -9.61 -2.83
N THR A 25 -5.92 -9.88 -1.57
CA THR A 25 -4.56 -10.28 -1.19
C THR A 25 -4.22 -11.63 -1.81
N ASP A 26 -5.15 -12.58 -1.75
CA ASP A 26 -4.95 -13.93 -2.30
C ASP A 26 -4.94 -13.91 -3.83
N ALA A 27 -5.85 -13.15 -4.46
CA ALA A 27 -5.84 -12.94 -5.90
C ALA A 27 -4.52 -12.31 -6.39
N LEU A 28 -3.96 -11.35 -5.65
CA LEU A 28 -2.68 -10.72 -6.00
C LEU A 28 -1.53 -11.73 -5.97
N LYS A 29 -1.49 -12.62 -4.97
CA LYS A 29 -0.45 -13.65 -4.87
C LYS A 29 -0.56 -14.64 -6.04
N LEU A 30 -1.77 -15.13 -6.31
CA LEU A 30 -2.02 -16.07 -7.41
C LEU A 30 -1.65 -15.48 -8.76
N GLU A 31 -2.03 -14.23 -9.02
CA GLU A 31 -1.71 -13.56 -10.28
C GLU A 31 -0.19 -13.35 -10.43
N LEU A 32 0.51 -12.96 -9.35
CA LEU A 32 1.96 -12.79 -9.37
C LEU A 32 2.70 -14.10 -9.64
N GLU A 33 2.24 -15.22 -9.07
CA GLU A 33 2.77 -16.55 -9.37
C GLU A 33 2.54 -16.92 -10.83
N ALA A 34 1.35 -16.64 -11.37
CA ALA A 34 1.01 -16.92 -12.77
C ALA A 34 1.90 -16.17 -13.78
N VAL A 35 2.35 -14.95 -13.43
CA VAL A 35 3.27 -14.16 -14.27
C VAL A 35 4.75 -14.27 -13.86
N SER A 36 5.09 -15.18 -12.94
CA SER A 36 6.46 -15.41 -12.46
C SER A 36 7.14 -14.18 -11.83
N LEU A 37 6.38 -13.36 -11.11
CA LEU A 37 6.83 -12.15 -10.42
C LEU A 37 6.81 -12.25 -8.89
N GLU A 38 6.47 -13.41 -8.33
CA GLU A 38 6.39 -13.68 -6.89
C GLU A 38 7.70 -13.40 -6.13
N ASN A 39 8.85 -13.52 -6.81
CA ASN A 39 10.17 -13.24 -6.22
C ASN A 39 10.60 -11.77 -6.37
N LYS A 40 9.86 -10.95 -7.13
CA LYS A 40 10.18 -9.54 -7.40
C LYS A 40 9.20 -8.56 -6.77
N VAL A 41 7.99 -9.04 -6.48
CA VAL A 41 6.88 -8.24 -5.99
C VAL A 41 6.29 -8.90 -4.76
N GLN A 42 6.28 -8.18 -3.64
CA GLN A 42 5.73 -8.67 -2.38
C GLN A 42 4.31 -8.13 -2.18
N VAL A 43 3.37 -9.01 -1.85
CA VAL A 43 2.03 -8.59 -1.38
C VAL A 43 2.08 -8.49 0.14
N VAL A 44 1.75 -7.31 0.68
CA VAL A 44 1.84 -7.03 2.11
C VAL A 44 0.52 -6.50 2.61
N ARG A 45 0.00 -7.07 3.70
CA ARG A 45 -1.13 -6.49 4.40
C ARG A 45 -0.67 -5.43 5.38
N THR A 46 -1.14 -4.20 5.22
CA THR A 46 -0.70 -3.05 6.02
C THR A 46 -1.85 -2.41 6.77
N ALA A 47 -1.52 -1.70 7.85
CA ALA A 47 -2.46 -0.84 8.58
C ALA A 47 -3.22 0.14 7.66
N CYS A 48 -4.36 0.61 8.18
CA CYS A 48 -5.29 1.47 7.46
C CYS A 48 -4.65 2.74 6.89
N PHE A 49 -4.93 3.05 5.62
CA PHE A 49 -4.49 4.29 4.96
C PHE A 49 -5.35 5.52 5.29
N GLY A 50 -6.47 5.36 6.01
CA GLY A 50 -7.42 6.44 6.30
C GLY A 50 -8.42 6.74 5.16
N LEU A 51 -8.45 5.91 4.11
CA LEU A 51 -9.32 6.04 2.93
C LEU A 51 -10.57 5.14 3.02
N CYS A 52 -11.20 5.06 4.19
CA CYS A 52 -12.27 4.10 4.46
C CYS A 52 -13.48 4.21 3.53
N THR A 53 -13.81 5.41 3.07
CA THR A 53 -14.95 5.67 2.16
C THR A 53 -14.69 5.10 0.77
N ALA A 54 -13.43 5.03 0.36
CA ALA A 54 -12.99 4.56 -0.95
C ALA A 54 -12.33 3.16 -0.88
N GLY A 55 -12.49 2.44 0.24
CA GLY A 55 -11.95 1.09 0.40
C GLY A 55 -12.73 0.01 -0.37
N PRO A 56 -12.10 -1.13 -0.72
CA PRO A 56 -10.72 -1.54 -0.41
C PRO A 56 -9.65 -0.71 -1.13
N VAL A 57 -8.47 -0.59 -0.55
CA VAL A 57 -7.38 0.22 -1.12
C VAL A 57 -6.11 -0.61 -1.25
N VAL A 58 -5.51 -0.57 -2.45
CA VAL A 58 -4.19 -1.13 -2.75
C VAL A 58 -3.22 0.01 -3.04
N LYS A 59 -2.03 -0.04 -2.46
CA LYS A 59 -0.96 0.93 -2.70
C LYS A 59 0.25 0.24 -3.30
N VAL A 60 0.84 0.86 -4.32
CA VAL A 60 2.11 0.41 -4.90
C VAL A 60 3.26 1.18 -4.27
N TRP A 61 4.18 0.47 -3.62
CA TRP A 61 5.40 1.03 -3.02
C TRP A 61 6.64 0.60 -3.81
N PRO A 62 7.65 1.47 -4.02
CA PRO A 62 7.84 2.80 -3.44
C PRO A 62 7.19 3.96 -4.21
N GLU A 63 6.56 3.69 -5.35
CA GLU A 63 6.01 4.73 -6.23
C GLU A 63 4.96 5.63 -5.57
N GLY A 64 4.12 5.04 -4.70
CA GLY A 64 3.08 5.74 -3.95
C GLY A 64 1.74 5.83 -4.65
N THR A 65 1.52 5.08 -5.74
CA THR A 65 0.22 5.02 -6.43
C THR A 65 -0.83 4.34 -5.56
N LEU A 66 -2.04 4.92 -5.52
CA LEU A 66 -3.16 4.42 -4.75
C LEU A 66 -4.33 4.05 -5.66
N TYR A 67 -4.79 2.81 -5.49
CA TYR A 67 -5.97 2.26 -6.13
C TYR A 67 -7.07 2.04 -5.07
N PRO A 68 -7.99 2.99 -4.91
CA PRO A 68 -9.23 2.77 -4.15
C PRO A 68 -10.24 1.92 -4.93
N GLY A 69 -11.19 1.34 -4.19
CA GLY A 69 -12.33 0.61 -4.73
C GLY A 69 -11.97 -0.65 -5.50
N VAL A 70 -10.79 -1.22 -5.23
CA VAL A 70 -10.29 -2.42 -5.93
C VAL A 70 -11.18 -3.60 -5.57
N SER A 71 -11.57 -4.36 -6.59
CA SER A 71 -12.20 -5.68 -6.49
C SER A 71 -11.21 -6.78 -6.88
N PRO A 72 -11.47 -8.06 -6.55
CA PRO A 72 -10.64 -9.17 -6.99
C PRO A 72 -10.46 -9.25 -8.52
N ASP A 73 -11.48 -8.87 -9.29
CA ASP A 73 -11.43 -8.88 -10.76
C ASP A 73 -10.47 -7.82 -11.34
N ASP A 74 -10.21 -6.75 -10.58
CA ASP A 74 -9.30 -5.68 -10.99
C ASP A 74 -7.81 -6.06 -10.82
N VAL A 75 -7.53 -7.13 -10.06
CA VAL A 75 -6.17 -7.53 -9.69
C VAL A 75 -5.31 -7.86 -10.91
N ALA A 76 -5.87 -8.63 -11.85
CA ALA A 76 -5.17 -9.00 -13.08
C ALA A 76 -4.76 -7.76 -13.89
N GLU A 77 -5.62 -6.73 -13.94
CA GLU A 77 -5.28 -5.48 -14.64
C GLU A 77 -4.17 -4.71 -13.91
N ILE A 78 -4.21 -4.64 -12.57
CA ILE A 78 -3.16 -3.97 -11.78
C ILE A 78 -1.80 -4.64 -12.02
N VAL A 79 -1.73 -5.98 -11.96
CA VAL A 79 -0.48 -6.71 -12.16
C VAL A 79 0.01 -6.56 -13.60
N ASN A 80 -0.86 -6.78 -14.59
CA ASN A 80 -0.44 -6.78 -15.99
C ASN A 80 -0.13 -5.38 -16.55
N GLU A 81 -0.90 -4.35 -16.20
CA GLU A 81 -0.65 -2.99 -16.70
C GLU A 81 0.38 -2.25 -15.86
N HIS A 82 0.20 -2.21 -14.54
CA HIS A 82 1.07 -1.38 -13.71
C HIS A 82 2.37 -2.08 -13.36
N ILE A 83 2.32 -3.32 -12.87
CA ILE A 83 3.53 -4.00 -12.41
C ILE A 83 4.39 -4.47 -13.58
N LEU A 84 3.78 -5.09 -14.60
CA LEU A 84 4.52 -5.69 -15.70
C LEU A 84 4.88 -4.67 -16.80
N LYS A 85 3.97 -3.73 -17.12
CA LYS A 85 4.17 -2.74 -18.21
C LYS A 85 4.50 -1.33 -17.72
N GLY A 86 4.46 -1.08 -16.41
CA GLY A 86 4.75 0.24 -15.83
C GLY A 86 3.65 1.29 -16.06
N ARG A 87 2.44 0.91 -16.49
CA ARG A 87 1.35 1.84 -16.80
C ARG A 87 0.29 1.84 -15.71
N LYS A 88 0.01 3.00 -15.13
CA LYS A 88 -1.03 3.14 -14.11
C LYS A 88 -2.40 2.79 -14.66
N VAL A 89 -3.19 2.09 -13.86
CA VAL A 89 -4.58 1.78 -14.20
C VAL A 89 -5.43 3.01 -13.93
N GLU A 90 -5.60 3.87 -14.95
CA GLU A 90 -6.24 5.18 -14.77
C GLU A 90 -7.66 5.09 -14.22
N ARG A 91 -8.43 4.06 -14.55
CA ARG A 91 -9.81 3.92 -14.06
C ARG A 91 -9.89 3.68 -12.55
N LEU A 92 -8.84 3.10 -11.97
CA LEU A 92 -8.75 2.76 -10.55
C LEU A 92 -8.07 3.87 -9.73
N LEU A 93 -7.55 4.92 -10.37
CA LEU A 93 -6.93 6.03 -9.64
C LEU A 93 -7.98 6.79 -8.82
N TYR A 94 -7.56 7.26 -7.65
CA TYR A 94 -8.41 8.09 -6.81
C TYR A 94 -8.86 9.34 -7.56
N THR A 95 -10.17 9.59 -7.59
CA THR A 95 -10.73 10.80 -8.17
C THR A 95 -11.06 11.78 -7.04
N ASP A 96 -10.50 12.98 -7.11
CA ASP A 96 -10.80 14.04 -6.16
C ASP A 96 -12.26 14.50 -6.34
N PRO A 97 -13.12 14.37 -5.31
CA PRO A 97 -14.52 14.76 -5.41
C PRO A 97 -14.71 16.27 -5.62
N ALA A 98 -13.73 17.11 -5.26
CA ALA A 98 -13.81 18.56 -5.43
C ALA A 98 -13.41 19.03 -6.83
N THR A 99 -12.45 18.34 -7.47
CA THR A 99 -11.87 18.79 -8.75
C THR A 99 -12.20 17.85 -9.92
N GLY A 100 -12.72 16.65 -9.65
CA GLY A 100 -12.97 15.60 -10.65
C GLY A 100 -11.69 15.02 -11.28
N LYS A 101 -10.50 15.42 -10.80
CA LYS A 101 -9.23 14.98 -11.36
C LYS A 101 -8.76 13.67 -10.73
N LYS A 102 -8.16 12.81 -11.55
CA LYS A 102 -7.48 11.61 -11.09
C LYS A 102 -6.16 11.98 -10.45
N ILE A 103 -5.93 11.47 -9.25
CA ILE A 103 -4.73 11.70 -8.47
C ILE A 103 -3.88 10.43 -8.53
N PRO A 104 -2.66 10.51 -9.10
CA PRO A 104 -1.84 9.33 -9.36
C PRO A 104 -1.00 8.89 -8.15
N ASP A 105 -0.90 9.70 -7.09
CA ASP A 105 0.00 9.46 -5.97
C ASP A 105 -0.57 9.93 -4.62
N GLU A 106 -0.16 9.25 -3.53
CA GLU A 106 -0.60 9.55 -2.16
C GLU A 106 -0.28 10.99 -1.72
N LYS A 107 0.86 11.53 -2.16
CA LYS A 107 1.33 12.86 -1.73
C LYS A 107 0.48 13.99 -2.29
N SER A 108 -0.13 13.76 -3.45
CA SER A 108 -1.03 14.68 -4.12
C SER A 108 -2.46 14.66 -3.58
N LEU A 109 -2.81 13.73 -2.67
CA LEU A 109 -4.12 13.69 -2.04
C LEU A 109 -4.32 14.89 -1.09
N ALA A 110 -5.21 15.81 -1.47
CA ALA A 110 -5.45 17.05 -0.75
C ALA A 110 -5.79 16.85 0.75
N PHE A 111 -6.49 15.77 1.09
CA PHE A 111 -6.86 15.47 2.48
C PHE A 111 -5.70 14.90 3.30
N LEU A 112 -4.77 14.14 2.71
CA LEU A 112 -3.56 13.64 3.40
C LEU A 112 -2.51 14.73 3.51
N LYS A 113 -2.37 15.57 2.48
CA LYS A 113 -1.37 16.64 2.41
C LYS A 113 -1.48 17.64 3.56
N LYS A 114 -2.69 17.83 4.11
CA LYS A 114 -2.94 18.73 5.25
C LYS A 114 -2.68 18.07 6.62
N GLN A 115 -2.34 16.79 6.66
CA GLN A 115 -2.17 16.04 7.91
C GLN A 115 -0.69 15.89 8.27
N LEU A 116 -0.36 16.15 9.53
CA LEU A 116 0.93 15.78 10.11
C LEU A 116 0.79 14.40 10.78
N ARG A 117 1.16 13.34 10.05
CA ARG A 117 1.04 11.95 10.54
C ARG A 117 2.20 11.58 11.46
N ILE A 118 2.23 12.08 12.69
CA ILE A 118 3.32 11.72 13.63
C ILE A 118 3.24 10.25 14.03
N VAL A 119 2.12 9.81 14.60
CA VAL A 119 1.93 8.40 15.03
C VAL A 119 1.74 7.47 13.83
N LEU A 120 0.99 7.93 12.82
CA LEU A 120 0.62 7.12 11.65
C LEU A 120 1.64 7.18 10.50
N ARG A 121 2.84 7.72 10.72
CA ARG A 121 3.87 7.91 9.67
C ARG A 121 4.23 6.62 8.94
N ASN A 122 4.24 5.48 9.64
CA ASN A 122 4.65 4.19 9.09
C ASN A 122 3.49 3.38 8.50
N CYS A 123 2.23 3.79 8.71
CA CYS A 123 1.08 3.07 8.14
C CYS A 123 1.09 3.18 6.62
N GLY A 124 1.19 2.04 5.93
CA GLY A 124 1.30 2.00 4.47
C GLY A 124 2.72 2.11 3.92
N ILE A 125 3.72 1.93 4.79
CA ILE A 125 5.14 1.94 4.45
C ILE A 125 5.80 0.64 4.94
N THR A 126 5.55 0.27 6.19
CA THR A 126 6.12 -0.92 6.83
C THR A 126 5.17 -2.11 6.74
N ASP A 127 5.74 -3.30 6.56
CA ASP A 127 5.09 -4.57 6.84
C ASP A 127 4.94 -4.75 8.38
N PRO A 128 3.71 -4.84 8.92
CA PRO A 128 3.49 -4.98 10.34
C PRO A 128 3.93 -6.33 10.91
N GLU A 129 4.12 -7.36 10.07
CA GLU A 129 4.53 -8.70 10.49
C GLU A 129 6.05 -8.92 10.36
N ASN A 130 6.79 -7.92 9.87
CA ASN A 130 8.24 -7.98 9.72
C ASN A 130 8.94 -6.99 10.67
N ILE A 131 9.63 -7.51 11.69
CA ILE A 131 10.35 -6.70 12.68
C ILE A 131 11.53 -5.94 12.06
N GLU A 132 12.21 -6.51 11.06
CA GLU A 132 13.36 -5.90 10.40
C GLU A 132 12.91 -4.68 9.57
N ASP A 133 11.77 -4.78 8.87
CA ASP A 133 11.15 -3.65 8.16
C ASP A 133 10.72 -2.55 9.14
N ALA A 134 10.19 -2.92 10.31
CA ALA A 134 9.84 -1.96 11.35
C ALA A 134 11.09 -1.24 11.92
N ILE A 135 12.17 -1.97 12.21
CA ILE A 135 13.44 -1.41 12.70
C ILE A 135 14.07 -0.50 11.63
N ALA A 136 14.04 -0.91 10.35
CA ALA A 136 14.51 -0.10 9.23
C ALA A 136 13.79 1.26 9.14
N HIS A 137 12.55 1.33 9.62
CA HIS A 137 11.74 2.55 9.70
C HIS A 137 11.72 3.18 11.11
N GLY A 138 12.75 2.90 11.92
CA GLY A 138 13.01 3.58 13.18
C GLY A 138 12.18 3.08 14.36
N ALA A 139 11.58 1.89 14.28
CA ALA A 139 11.01 1.25 15.45
C ALA A 139 12.09 1.00 16.52
N TYR A 140 11.69 1.04 17.79
CA TYR A 140 12.53 0.77 18.96
C TYR A 140 13.72 1.73 19.20
N LEU A 141 14.01 2.70 18.34
CA LEU A 141 15.11 3.67 18.54
C LEU A 141 15.00 4.40 19.90
N ALA A 142 13.80 4.86 20.23
CA ALA A 142 13.56 5.52 21.52
C ALA A 142 13.74 4.57 22.71
N LEU A 143 13.33 3.30 22.56
CA LEU A 143 13.51 2.28 23.59
C LEU A 143 14.99 1.97 23.80
N SER A 144 15.74 1.78 22.72
CA SER A 144 17.19 1.57 22.78
C SER A 144 17.87 2.71 23.51
N LYS A 145 17.54 3.97 23.16
CA LYS A 145 18.10 5.16 23.81
C LYS A 145 17.87 5.16 25.32
N VAL A 146 16.65 4.89 25.77
CA VAL A 146 16.33 4.86 27.21
C VAL A 146 17.07 3.72 27.93
N LEU A 147 17.27 2.58 27.28
CA LEU A 147 17.94 1.43 27.91
C LEU A 147 19.47 1.56 27.95
N THR A 148 20.07 2.37 27.07
CA THR A 148 21.54 2.47 26.94
C THR A 148 22.13 3.80 27.37
N GLU A 149 21.36 4.89 27.38
CA GLU A 149 21.85 6.26 27.62
C GLU A 149 21.21 6.94 28.85
N MET A 150 20.19 6.33 29.48
CA MET A 150 19.59 6.82 30.74
C MET A 150 20.02 5.94 31.92
#